data_AF-A0A5C4LPJ0-F1
#
_entry.id   AF-A0A5C4LPJ0-F1
#
_cell.length_a   1.000
_cell.length_b   1.000
_cell.length_c   1.000
_cell.angle_alpha   90.00
_cell.angle_beta   90.00
_cell.angle_gamma   90.00
#
_symmetry.space_group_name_H-M   'P 1'
#
loop_
_entity.id
_entity.type
_entity.pdbx_description
1 polymer ?
#
loop_
_entity_poly.entity_id
_entity_poly.type
_entity_poly.pdbx_seq_one_letter_code
_entity_poly.pdbx_strand_id
1 'polypeptide(L)'
;MAATVLAVLATESQGTGNLGLFPVIVLMFGPLGDLVAKVQDKARGSSGGDPVAVALAGALVVTAAYPYAESVLRRATTMAVHHVASMRRETAVDGVVGRALVAGQMSRTADLYTAFWHGPEPIRTIVRDGEAAFSGGLNPTEPAMSLAWAREVAAMANLVRRRHLVQSTMHVTTLGFVEPFGRLLGALPTPGTRLWLDPLRTVGRPTVEEARAYLEKADAVFVQRCPDKEPLRDLIATSFSAVLDREFTRADATPCYEVWLRTSR
;
A
#
# COMPACT_ATOMS: atom_id res chain seq x y z
N MET A 1 16.14 -1.82 -18.61
CA MET A 1 17.02 -2.72 -17.84
C MET A 1 17.79 -1.98 -16.77
N ALA A 2 18.61 -0.97 -17.10
CA ALA A 2 19.35 -0.18 -16.10
C ALA A 2 18.46 0.48 -15.01
N ALA A 3 17.33 1.08 -15.40
CA ALA A 3 16.36 1.64 -14.45
C ALA A 3 15.69 0.58 -13.55
N THR A 4 15.48 -0.64 -14.07
CA THR A 4 14.91 -1.77 -13.32
C THR A 4 15.93 -2.30 -12.31
N VAL A 5 17.20 -2.39 -12.70
CA VAL A 5 18.30 -2.75 -11.80
C VAL A 5 18.44 -1.71 -10.68
N LEU A 6 18.43 -0.42 -11.01
CA LEU A 6 18.47 0.67 -10.02
C LEU A 6 17.28 0.63 -9.05
N ALA A 7 16.07 0.35 -9.55
CA ALA A 7 14.88 0.21 -8.70
C ALA A 7 15.00 -0.97 -7.73
N VAL A 8 15.46 -2.14 -8.21
CA VAL A 8 15.70 -3.33 -7.37
C VAL A 8 16.74 -3.02 -6.29
N LEU A 9 17.87 -2.40 -6.67
CA LEU A 9 18.92 -1.98 -5.74
C LEU A 9 18.39 -1.04 -4.65
N ALA A 10 17.57 -0.05 -5.02
CA ALA A 10 16.94 0.87 -4.08
C ALA A 10 15.96 0.14 -3.14
N THR A 11 15.15 -0.79 -3.65
CA THR A 11 14.22 -1.56 -2.80
C THR A 11 14.92 -2.53 -1.86
N GLU A 12 16.00 -3.21 -2.28
CA GLU A 12 16.80 -4.08 -1.41
C GLU A 12 17.49 -3.29 -0.30
N SER A 13 17.90 -2.04 -0.59
CA SER A 13 18.48 -1.17 0.44
C SER A 13 17.50 -0.86 1.58
N GLN A 14 16.18 -0.93 1.33
CA GLN A 14 15.13 -0.60 2.29
C GLN A 14 14.45 -1.82 2.93
N GLY A 15 14.35 -2.96 2.22
CA GLY A 15 13.52 -4.09 2.65
C GLY A 15 14.23 -5.25 3.35
N THR A 16 15.52 -5.49 3.05
CA THR A 16 16.28 -6.65 3.59
C THR A 16 17.54 -6.23 4.35
N GLY A 17 17.72 -4.92 4.56
CA GLY A 17 18.73 -4.36 5.44
C GLY A 17 20.14 -4.77 5.07
N ASN A 18 20.70 -4.26 3.96
CA ASN A 18 22.14 -4.10 3.73
C ASN A 18 23.05 -5.37 3.84
N LEU A 19 22.54 -6.56 4.20
CA LEU A 19 23.34 -7.72 4.60
C LEU A 19 24.09 -8.38 3.45
N GLY A 20 23.65 -8.18 2.21
CA GLY A 20 24.38 -8.64 1.01
C GLY A 20 25.39 -7.61 0.48
N LEU A 21 25.13 -6.32 0.68
CA LEU A 21 25.99 -5.23 0.19
C LEU A 21 27.11 -4.91 1.20
N PHE A 22 26.83 -5.07 2.50
CA PHE A 22 27.76 -4.78 3.59
C PHE A 22 29.02 -5.66 3.56
N PRO A 23 28.98 -6.98 3.32
CA PRO A 23 30.18 -7.79 3.14
C PRO A 23 31.02 -7.34 1.95
N VAL A 24 30.38 -6.95 0.84
CA VAL A 24 31.06 -6.43 -0.35
C VAL A 24 31.72 -5.07 -0.07
N ILE A 25 31.02 -4.18 0.63
CA ILE A 25 31.56 -2.87 1.05
C ILE A 25 32.71 -3.05 2.05
N VAL A 26 32.59 -3.96 3.02
CA VAL A 26 33.64 -4.25 4.00
C VAL A 26 34.86 -4.92 3.34
N LEU A 27 34.65 -5.77 2.32
CA LEU A 27 35.74 -6.36 1.55
C LEU A 27 36.42 -5.37 0.61
N MET A 28 35.70 -4.37 0.09
CA MET A 28 36.23 -3.36 -0.84
C MET A 28 36.81 -2.13 -0.15
N PHE A 29 36.24 -1.71 0.99
CA PHE A 29 36.54 -0.44 1.67
C PHE A 29 36.85 -0.60 3.16
N GLY A 30 36.73 -1.80 3.72
CA GLY A 30 37.17 -2.10 5.09
C GLY A 30 38.67 -2.42 5.16
N PRO A 31 39.18 -2.78 6.35
CA PRO A 31 40.61 -3.08 6.56
C PRO A 31 41.15 -4.20 5.64
N LEU A 32 40.26 -5.08 5.17
CA LEU A 32 40.58 -6.15 4.22
C LEU A 32 40.69 -5.65 2.77
N GLY A 33 39.96 -4.60 2.38
CA GLY A 33 40.09 -3.98 1.06
C GLY A 33 41.44 -3.29 0.87
N ASP A 34 41.95 -2.70 1.94
CA ASP A 34 43.31 -2.15 2.02
C ASP A 34 44.39 -3.25 1.88
N LEU A 35 44.08 -4.46 2.36
CA LEU A 35 44.93 -5.65 2.25
C LEU A 35 44.90 -6.23 0.83
N VAL A 36 43.74 -6.26 0.17
CA VAL A 36 43.58 -6.64 -1.24
C VAL A 36 44.25 -5.63 -2.17
N ALA A 37 44.09 -4.33 -1.92
CA ALA A 37 44.74 -3.27 -2.67
C ALA A 37 46.27 -3.32 -2.51
N LYS A 38 46.78 -3.51 -1.29
CA LYS A 38 48.22 -3.70 -1.03
C LYS A 38 48.77 -4.96 -1.70
N VAL A 39 48.01 -6.07 -1.74
CA VAL A 39 48.41 -7.30 -2.44
C VAL A 39 48.42 -7.10 -3.96
N GLN A 40 47.46 -6.36 -4.53
CA GLN A 40 47.45 -6.01 -5.95
C GLN A 40 48.57 -5.04 -6.35
N ASP A 41 48.88 -4.04 -5.53
CA ASP A 41 49.98 -3.10 -5.77
C ASP A 41 51.35 -3.79 -5.64
N LYS A 42 51.50 -4.72 -4.69
CA LYS A 42 52.71 -5.54 -4.56
C LYS A 42 52.91 -6.47 -5.76
N ALA A 43 51.83 -6.99 -6.34
CA ALA A 43 51.85 -7.80 -7.57
C ALA A 43 52.15 -6.99 -8.84
N ARG A 44 51.82 -5.69 -8.87
CA ARG A 44 52.16 -4.77 -9.98
C ARG A 44 53.58 -4.20 -9.92
N GLY A 45 54.16 -4.07 -8.72
CA GLY A 45 55.46 -3.44 -8.51
C GLY A 45 56.63 -4.36 -8.16
N SER A 46 56.41 -5.63 -7.80
CA SER A 46 57.50 -6.55 -7.44
C SER A 46 57.12 -8.02 -7.64
N SER A 47 58.05 -8.79 -8.19
CA SER A 47 57.96 -10.22 -8.44
C SER A 47 57.88 -11.04 -7.14
N GLY A 48 56.74 -11.04 -6.46
CA GLY A 48 56.56 -11.83 -5.23
C GLY A 48 55.19 -11.74 -4.54
N GLY A 49 54.13 -11.34 -5.25
CA GLY A 49 52.77 -11.52 -4.74
C GLY A 49 52.35 -12.97 -4.91
N ASP A 50 52.02 -13.67 -3.82
CA ASP A 50 51.57 -15.07 -3.89
C ASP A 50 50.30 -15.15 -4.76
N PRO A 51 50.37 -15.74 -5.97
CA PRO A 51 49.24 -15.80 -6.89
C PRO A 51 48.05 -16.55 -6.27
N VAL A 52 48.32 -17.42 -5.30
CA VAL A 52 47.30 -18.16 -4.56
C VAL A 52 46.51 -17.22 -3.64
N ALA A 53 47.17 -16.25 -2.99
CA ALA A 53 46.50 -15.27 -2.12
C ALA A 53 45.61 -14.30 -2.92
N VAL A 54 46.07 -13.87 -4.11
CA VAL A 54 45.25 -13.05 -5.03
C VAL A 54 44.04 -13.84 -5.53
N ALA A 55 44.24 -15.10 -5.91
CA ALA A 55 43.16 -15.98 -6.36
C ALA A 55 42.13 -16.25 -5.26
N LEU A 56 42.58 -16.51 -4.02
CA LEU A 56 41.71 -16.70 -2.86
C LEU A 56 40.91 -15.44 -2.50
N ALA A 57 41.54 -14.27 -2.53
CA ALA A 57 40.86 -13.00 -2.29
C ALA A 57 39.80 -12.72 -3.37
N GLY A 58 40.13 -12.95 -4.64
CA GLY A 58 39.18 -12.85 -5.75
C GLY A 58 38.01 -13.84 -5.60
N ALA A 59 38.30 -15.09 -5.24
CA ALA A 59 37.27 -16.10 -4.99
C ALA A 59 36.36 -15.69 -3.82
N LEU A 60 36.89 -15.17 -2.72
CA LEU A 60 36.12 -14.68 -1.58
C LEU A 60 35.18 -13.53 -1.97
N VAL A 61 35.66 -12.54 -2.73
CA VAL A 61 34.85 -11.42 -3.21
C VAL A 61 33.75 -11.91 -4.16
N VAL A 62 34.07 -12.79 -5.11
CA VAL A 62 33.08 -13.36 -6.04
C VAL A 62 32.04 -14.17 -5.28
N THR A 63 32.45 -15.02 -4.34
CA THR A 63 31.52 -15.87 -3.56
C THR A 63 30.62 -15.02 -2.64
N ALA A 64 31.14 -13.91 -2.09
CA ALA A 64 30.35 -12.97 -1.29
C ALA A 64 29.39 -12.12 -2.13
N ALA A 65 29.79 -11.72 -3.34
CA ALA A 65 28.99 -10.90 -4.23
C ALA A 65 27.99 -11.72 -5.06
N TYR A 66 28.25 -13.01 -5.29
CA TYR A 66 27.45 -13.86 -6.17
C TYR A 66 25.99 -14.00 -5.74
N PRO A 67 25.64 -14.30 -4.47
CA PRO A 67 24.24 -14.38 -4.04
C PRO A 67 23.49 -13.06 -4.21
N TYR A 68 24.20 -11.94 -4.03
CA TYR A 68 23.65 -10.60 -4.23
C TYR A 68 23.41 -10.32 -5.71
N ALA A 69 24.43 -10.55 -6.56
CA ALA A 69 24.33 -10.38 -8.00
C ALA A 69 23.27 -11.29 -8.60
N GLU A 70 23.20 -12.56 -8.19
CA GLU A 70 22.17 -13.51 -8.62
C GLU A 70 20.78 -13.05 -8.18
N SER A 71 20.60 -12.62 -6.92
CA SER A 71 19.31 -12.12 -6.44
C SER A 71 18.87 -10.86 -7.19
N VAL A 72 19.76 -9.89 -7.37
CA VAL A 72 19.48 -8.65 -8.10
C VAL A 72 19.18 -8.94 -9.56
N LEU A 73 20.00 -9.76 -10.24
CA LEU A 73 19.79 -10.11 -11.64
C LEU A 73 18.51 -10.91 -11.82
N ARG A 74 18.26 -11.92 -10.99
CA ARG A 74 17.03 -12.72 -11.05
C ARG A 74 15.80 -11.87 -10.80
N ARG A 75 15.79 -11.02 -9.75
CA ARG A 75 14.67 -10.10 -9.47
C ARG A 75 14.51 -9.05 -10.56
N ALA A 76 15.59 -8.45 -11.06
CA ALA A 76 15.53 -7.47 -12.15
C ALA A 76 15.03 -8.09 -13.45
N THR A 77 15.43 -9.32 -13.76
CA THR A 77 14.97 -10.06 -14.95
C THR A 77 13.50 -10.44 -14.80
N THR A 78 13.09 -10.96 -13.63
CA THR A 78 11.67 -11.23 -13.35
C THR A 78 10.83 -9.95 -13.40
N MET A 79 11.31 -8.84 -12.86
CA MET A 79 10.64 -7.53 -12.97
C MET A 79 10.56 -7.06 -14.42
N ALA A 80 11.64 -7.14 -15.19
CA ALA A 80 11.65 -6.69 -16.58
C ALA A 80 10.74 -7.55 -17.48
N VAL A 81 10.80 -8.88 -17.34
CA VAL A 81 10.08 -9.83 -18.19
C VAL A 81 8.61 -9.91 -17.80
N HIS A 82 8.29 -10.02 -16.52
CA HIS A 82 6.92 -10.30 -16.08
C HIS A 82 6.17 -9.05 -15.61
N HIS A 83 6.83 -8.09 -14.96
CA HIS A 83 6.15 -6.93 -14.39
C HIS A 83 6.10 -5.74 -15.34
N VAL A 84 7.22 -5.31 -15.93
CA VAL A 84 7.25 -4.13 -16.82
C VAL A 84 6.45 -4.37 -18.09
N ALA A 85 6.55 -5.54 -18.70
CA ALA A 85 5.77 -5.87 -19.90
C ALA A 85 4.25 -5.87 -19.64
N SER A 86 3.83 -6.22 -18.42
CA SER A 86 2.43 -6.26 -18.00
C SER A 86 1.95 -4.97 -17.34
N MET A 87 2.81 -3.95 -17.19
CA MET A 87 2.39 -2.67 -16.64
C MET A 87 1.38 -1.99 -17.56
N ARG A 88 0.26 -1.60 -16.97
CA ARG A 88 -0.80 -0.85 -17.63
C ARG A 88 -1.22 0.30 -16.73
N ARG A 89 -1.56 1.43 -17.35
CA ARG A 89 -2.18 2.54 -16.62
C ARG A 89 -3.60 2.16 -16.27
N GLU A 90 -3.98 2.39 -15.02
CA GLU A 90 -5.33 2.13 -14.56
C GLU A 90 -6.10 3.44 -14.40
N THR A 91 -6.72 3.89 -15.50
CA THR A 91 -7.37 5.22 -15.56
C THR A 91 -8.52 5.38 -14.58
N ALA A 92 -9.14 4.26 -14.16
CA ALA A 92 -10.24 4.27 -13.21
C ALA A 92 -9.83 4.86 -11.84
N VAL A 93 -8.56 4.71 -11.44
CA VAL A 93 -8.06 5.13 -10.13
C VAL A 93 -7.17 6.38 -10.19
N ASP A 94 -7.02 6.99 -11.37
CA ASP A 94 -6.15 8.17 -11.56
C ASP A 94 -6.49 9.33 -10.60
N GLY A 95 -7.79 9.50 -10.29
CA GLY A 95 -8.24 10.53 -9.35
C GLY A 95 -7.88 10.25 -7.89
N VAL A 96 -7.60 8.99 -7.54
CA VAL A 96 -7.35 8.54 -6.17
C VAL A 96 -5.84 8.42 -5.91
N VAL A 97 -5.12 7.69 -6.76
CA VAL A 97 -3.69 7.37 -6.58
C VAL A 97 -2.77 8.05 -7.60
N GLY A 98 -3.32 8.88 -8.50
CA GLY A 98 -2.58 9.50 -9.59
C GLY A 98 -2.35 8.55 -10.77
N ARG A 99 -1.53 8.99 -11.74
CA ARG A 99 -1.22 8.24 -12.98
C ARG A 99 -0.30 7.06 -12.72
N ALA A 100 -0.77 6.08 -11.96
CA ALA A 100 -0.02 4.89 -11.59
C ALA A 100 0.02 3.86 -12.73
N LEU A 101 1.18 3.21 -12.87
CA LEU A 101 1.32 2.01 -13.68
C LEU A 101 1.20 0.78 -12.77
N VAL A 102 0.24 -0.08 -13.08
CA VAL A 102 -0.08 -1.28 -12.31
C VAL A 102 0.39 -2.49 -13.10
N ALA A 103 1.19 -3.36 -12.48
CA ALA A 103 1.57 -4.64 -13.08
C ALA A 103 0.35 -5.58 -13.15
N GLY A 104 0.23 -6.37 -14.22
CA GLY A 104 -0.94 -7.23 -14.43
C GLY A 104 -1.22 -8.20 -13.27
N GLN A 105 -0.18 -8.73 -12.62
CA GLN A 105 -0.36 -9.58 -11.43
C GLN A 105 -0.99 -8.82 -10.26
N MET A 106 -0.57 -7.57 -10.00
CA MET A 106 -1.14 -6.75 -8.94
C MET A 106 -2.62 -6.45 -9.20
N SER A 107 -2.98 -6.18 -10.46
CA SER A 107 -4.39 -6.00 -10.85
C SER A 107 -5.20 -7.27 -10.57
N ARG A 108 -4.70 -8.45 -10.95
CA ARG A 108 -5.39 -9.72 -10.70
C ARG A 108 -5.56 -9.99 -9.21
N THR A 109 -4.53 -9.76 -8.40
CA THR A 109 -4.64 -9.90 -6.95
C THR A 109 -5.61 -8.88 -6.36
N ALA A 110 -5.66 -7.64 -6.88
CA ALA A 110 -6.67 -6.65 -6.49
C ALA A 110 -8.10 -7.11 -6.82
N ASP A 111 -8.31 -7.77 -7.97
CA ASP A 111 -9.62 -8.35 -8.33
C ASP A 111 -10.03 -9.44 -7.32
N LEU A 112 -9.09 -10.24 -6.81
CA LEU A 112 -9.36 -11.23 -5.76
C LEU A 112 -9.74 -10.56 -4.43
N TYR A 113 -9.08 -9.46 -4.05
CA TYR A 113 -9.48 -8.66 -2.88
C TYR A 113 -10.90 -8.12 -3.02
N THR A 114 -11.24 -7.56 -4.19
CA THR A 114 -12.58 -7.10 -4.52
C THR A 114 -13.60 -8.26 -4.47
N ALA A 115 -13.28 -9.43 -5.03
CA ALA A 115 -14.12 -10.62 -4.97
C ALA A 115 -14.29 -11.15 -3.53
N PHE A 116 -13.25 -11.03 -2.70
CA PHE A 116 -13.31 -11.39 -1.28
C PHE A 116 -14.22 -10.42 -0.50
N TRP A 117 -14.21 -9.12 -0.80
CA TRP A 117 -15.07 -8.15 -0.12
C TRP A 117 -16.54 -8.29 -0.54
N HIS A 118 -16.81 -8.45 -1.83
CA HIS A 118 -18.17 -8.44 -2.38
C HIS A 118 -18.80 -9.82 -2.50
N GLY A 119 -17.99 -10.85 -2.62
CA GLY A 119 -18.44 -12.20 -2.95
C GLY A 119 -19.28 -12.81 -1.84
N PRO A 120 -20.19 -13.75 -2.17
CA PRO A 120 -20.88 -14.54 -1.16
C PRO A 120 -19.87 -15.42 -0.40
N GLU A 121 -20.25 -15.88 0.80
CA GLU A 121 -19.35 -16.62 1.71
C GLU A 121 -18.57 -17.79 1.07
N PRO A 122 -19.16 -18.57 0.12
CA PRO A 122 -18.40 -19.60 -0.59
C PRO A 122 -17.23 -19.03 -1.42
N ILE A 123 -17.44 -17.90 -2.12
CA ILE A 123 -16.39 -17.23 -2.90
C ILE A 123 -15.32 -16.66 -1.98
N ARG A 124 -15.70 -16.08 -0.84
CA ARG A 124 -14.75 -15.58 0.16
C ARG A 124 -13.87 -16.69 0.70
N THR A 125 -14.47 -17.85 1.00
CA THR A 125 -13.76 -19.04 1.48
C THR A 125 -12.79 -19.56 0.43
N ILE A 126 -13.21 -19.66 -0.83
CA ILE A 126 -12.34 -20.09 -1.94
C ILE A 126 -11.15 -19.14 -2.10
N VAL A 127 -11.37 -17.84 -2.07
CA VAL A 127 -10.27 -16.86 -2.23
C VAL A 127 -9.32 -16.90 -1.02
N ARG A 128 -9.86 -17.00 0.20
CA ARG A 128 -9.05 -17.06 1.43
C ARG A 128 -8.19 -18.33 1.49
N ASP A 129 -8.78 -19.47 1.15
CA ASP A 129 -8.17 -20.77 1.38
C ASP A 129 -7.35 -21.25 0.16
N GLY A 130 -7.65 -20.74 -1.04
CA GLY A 130 -7.05 -21.16 -2.31
C GLY A 130 -5.84 -20.35 -2.78
N GLU A 131 -5.57 -19.18 -2.18
CA GLU A 131 -4.56 -18.25 -2.69
C GLU A 131 -3.49 -17.91 -1.65
N ALA A 132 -2.22 -18.12 -2.02
CA ALA A 132 -1.08 -17.87 -1.14
C ALA A 132 -0.98 -16.40 -0.69
N ALA A 133 -1.52 -15.45 -1.48
CA ALA A 133 -1.60 -14.04 -1.12
C ALA A 133 -2.40 -13.79 0.18
N PHE A 134 -3.32 -14.69 0.53
CA PHE A 134 -4.18 -14.59 1.72
C PHE A 134 -3.76 -15.53 2.86
N SER A 135 -2.73 -16.36 2.65
CA SER A 135 -2.26 -17.38 3.60
C SER A 135 -1.70 -16.80 4.92
N GLY A 136 -1.40 -15.49 4.97
CA GLY A 136 -1.04 -14.76 6.19
C GLY A 136 -2.14 -13.83 6.73
N GLY A 137 -3.36 -13.89 6.18
CA GLY A 137 -4.43 -12.92 6.42
C GLY A 137 -4.34 -11.68 5.51
N LEU A 138 -5.37 -10.83 5.54
CA LEU A 138 -5.39 -9.56 4.79
C LEU A 138 -4.25 -8.67 5.27
N ASN A 139 -3.24 -8.45 4.43
CA ASN A 139 -2.14 -7.54 4.77
C ASN A 139 -2.47 -6.11 4.31
N PRO A 140 -2.74 -5.17 5.24
CA PRO A 140 -3.10 -3.80 4.88
C PRO A 140 -1.99 -3.01 4.17
N THR A 141 -0.75 -3.51 4.22
CA THR A 141 0.40 -2.93 3.54
C THR A 141 0.63 -3.51 2.14
N GLU A 142 -0.17 -4.48 1.71
CA GLU A 142 -0.04 -5.07 0.39
C GLU A 142 -0.53 -4.11 -0.72
N PRO A 143 0.30 -3.80 -1.74
CA PRO A 143 -0.07 -2.89 -2.81
C PRO A 143 -1.35 -3.28 -3.57
N ALA A 144 -1.60 -4.59 -3.73
CA ALA A 144 -2.81 -5.08 -4.39
C ALA A 144 -4.09 -4.76 -3.60
N MET A 145 -4.03 -4.83 -2.27
CA MET A 145 -5.15 -4.43 -1.41
C MET A 145 -5.37 -2.91 -1.47
N SER A 146 -4.30 -2.11 -1.48
CA SER A 146 -4.41 -0.65 -1.67
C SER A 146 -5.03 -0.29 -3.03
N LEU A 147 -4.68 -1.02 -4.08
CA LEU A 147 -5.28 -0.85 -5.40
C LEU A 147 -6.77 -1.22 -5.40
N ALA A 148 -7.15 -2.35 -4.81
CA ALA A 148 -8.54 -2.75 -4.66
C ALA A 148 -9.34 -1.67 -3.90
N TRP A 149 -8.79 -1.16 -2.79
CA TRP A 149 -9.39 -0.05 -2.05
C TRP A 149 -9.55 1.22 -2.92
N ALA A 150 -8.53 1.59 -3.69
CA ALA A 150 -8.60 2.75 -4.57
C ALA A 150 -9.69 2.61 -5.65
N ARG A 151 -9.93 1.40 -6.16
CA ARG A 151 -11.03 1.10 -7.09
C ARG A 151 -12.39 1.33 -6.44
N GLU A 152 -12.59 0.88 -5.20
CA GLU A 152 -13.84 1.10 -4.46
C GLU A 152 -14.09 2.59 -4.18
N VAL A 153 -13.05 3.33 -3.80
CA VAL A 153 -13.12 4.79 -3.64
C VAL A 153 -13.49 5.48 -4.95
N ALA A 154 -12.86 5.09 -6.06
CA ALA A 154 -13.17 5.64 -7.37
C ALA A 154 -14.61 5.33 -7.80
N ALA A 155 -15.10 4.10 -7.55
CA ALA A 155 -16.47 3.70 -7.83
C ALA A 155 -17.48 4.57 -7.05
N MET A 156 -17.23 4.78 -5.76
CA MET A 156 -18.08 5.62 -4.92
C MET A 156 -18.05 7.09 -5.35
N ALA A 157 -16.87 7.65 -5.65
CA ALA A 157 -16.77 9.02 -6.13
C ALA A 157 -17.48 9.22 -7.48
N ASN A 158 -17.40 8.24 -8.38
CA ASN A 158 -18.15 8.26 -9.64
C ASN A 158 -19.66 8.18 -9.41
N LEU A 159 -20.13 7.39 -8.44
CA LEU A 159 -21.54 7.36 -8.05
C LEU A 159 -22.00 8.73 -7.56
N VAL A 160 -21.27 9.32 -6.60
CA VAL A 160 -21.57 10.64 -6.03
C VAL A 160 -21.62 11.74 -7.09
N ARG A 161 -20.64 11.78 -8.01
CA ARG A 161 -20.62 12.77 -9.09
C ARG A 161 -21.80 12.60 -10.05
N ARG A 162 -22.08 11.37 -10.49
CA ARG A 162 -23.19 11.07 -11.42
C ARG A 162 -24.57 11.42 -10.83
N ARG A 163 -24.70 11.30 -9.52
CA ARG A 163 -25.95 11.57 -8.78
C ARG A 163 -25.99 12.98 -8.18
N HIS A 164 -24.94 13.77 -8.35
CA HIS A 164 -24.80 15.12 -7.79
C HIS A 164 -25.05 15.19 -6.27
N LEU A 165 -24.59 14.19 -5.52
CA LEU A 165 -24.89 14.06 -4.08
C LEU A 165 -24.05 14.99 -3.20
N VAL A 166 -22.87 15.40 -3.66
CA VAL A 166 -21.94 16.24 -2.91
C VAL A 166 -21.50 17.41 -3.77
N GLN A 167 -21.51 18.61 -3.19
CA GLN A 167 -21.06 19.86 -3.79
C GLN A 167 -19.75 20.33 -3.15
N SER A 168 -19.01 21.19 -3.83
CA SER A 168 -17.71 21.69 -3.35
C SER A 168 -17.79 22.53 -2.07
N THR A 169 -18.96 23.08 -1.76
CA THR A 169 -19.21 23.87 -0.54
C THR A 169 -19.60 23.02 0.67
N MET A 170 -19.86 21.72 0.47
CA MET A 170 -20.26 20.81 1.56
C MET A 170 -19.04 20.36 2.37
N HIS A 171 -19.24 20.21 3.67
CA HIS A 171 -18.29 19.59 4.57
C HIS A 171 -18.47 18.07 4.58
N VAL A 172 -17.41 17.35 4.26
CA VAL A 172 -17.41 15.90 4.16
C VAL A 172 -16.44 15.26 5.15
N THR A 173 -16.86 14.12 5.67
CA THR A 173 -16.00 13.26 6.48
C THR A 173 -16.23 11.80 6.15
N THR A 174 -15.24 10.97 6.45
CA THR A 174 -15.32 9.52 6.26
C THR A 174 -15.17 8.82 7.60
N LEU A 175 -16.16 8.01 7.98
CA LEU A 175 -16.05 7.03 9.05
C LEU A 175 -15.36 5.79 8.48
N GLY A 176 -14.04 5.80 8.52
CA GLY A 176 -13.18 4.80 7.90
C GLY A 176 -11.71 5.13 8.14
N PHE A 177 -10.80 4.30 7.65
CA PHE A 177 -9.38 4.41 7.99
C PHE A 177 -8.68 5.66 7.42
N VAL A 178 -9.24 6.19 6.34
CA VAL A 178 -8.72 7.33 5.61
C VAL A 178 -9.89 8.15 5.09
N GLU A 179 -9.67 9.45 4.90
CA GLU A 179 -10.62 10.35 4.24
C GLU A 179 -10.12 10.55 2.80
N PRO A 180 -10.73 9.90 1.79
CA PRO A 180 -10.36 10.13 0.40
C PRO A 180 -11.29 11.12 -0.31
N PHE A 181 -12.49 11.37 0.20
CA PHE A 181 -13.58 11.97 -0.58
C PHE A 181 -13.55 13.50 -0.61
N GLY A 182 -13.06 14.16 0.44
CA GLY A 182 -12.94 15.63 0.47
C GLY A 182 -12.12 16.13 -0.71
N ARG A 183 -10.87 15.67 -0.83
CA ARG A 183 -10.01 16.03 -1.96
C ARG A 183 -10.55 15.51 -3.29
N LEU A 184 -11.01 14.26 -3.34
CA LEU A 184 -11.45 13.64 -4.58
C LEU A 184 -12.69 14.31 -5.18
N LEU A 185 -13.61 14.77 -4.35
CA LEU A 185 -14.84 15.44 -4.78
C LEU A 185 -14.73 16.96 -4.83
N GLY A 186 -13.60 17.54 -4.39
CA GLY A 186 -13.42 18.98 -4.29
C GLY A 186 -14.28 19.62 -3.19
N ALA A 187 -14.67 18.84 -2.18
CA ALA A 187 -15.47 19.26 -1.04
C ALA A 187 -14.58 19.68 0.14
N LEU A 188 -15.16 20.37 1.12
CA LEU A 188 -14.43 20.83 2.29
C LEU A 188 -14.29 19.68 3.30
N PRO A 189 -13.12 19.48 3.93
CA PRO A 189 -13.02 18.55 5.05
C PRO A 189 -13.83 19.09 6.24
N THR A 190 -14.59 18.23 6.91
CA THR A 190 -15.34 18.63 8.12
C THR A 190 -14.39 19.11 9.23
N PRO A 191 -14.59 20.32 9.81
CA PRO A 191 -13.71 20.82 10.86
C PRO A 191 -13.77 19.97 12.13
N GLY A 192 -12.61 19.69 12.71
CA GLY A 192 -12.50 18.93 13.97
C GLY A 192 -12.56 17.41 13.81
N THR A 193 -12.73 16.90 12.59
CA THR A 193 -12.63 15.46 12.33
C THR A 193 -11.17 15.03 12.24
N ARG A 194 -10.86 13.90 12.88
CA ARG A 194 -9.55 13.25 12.81
C ARG A 194 -9.49 12.28 11.62
N LEU A 195 -8.31 12.11 11.02
CA LEU A 195 -8.02 10.98 10.12
C LEU A 195 -7.82 9.71 10.95
N TRP A 196 -8.55 8.63 10.66
CA TRP A 196 -8.54 7.43 11.52
C TRP A 196 -7.53 6.38 11.04
N LEU A 197 -6.23 6.58 11.26
CA LEU A 197 -5.25 5.52 10.92
C LEU A 197 -5.53 4.20 11.67
N ASP A 198 -6.04 4.30 12.89
CA ASP A 198 -6.65 3.20 13.66
C ASP A 198 -7.80 3.80 14.49
N PRO A 199 -9.07 3.48 14.17
CA PRO A 199 -10.23 4.09 14.82
C PRO A 199 -10.22 3.92 16.34
N LEU A 200 -9.81 2.76 16.85
CA LEU A 200 -9.75 2.49 18.28
C LEU A 200 -8.65 3.30 18.97
N ARG A 201 -7.50 3.48 18.31
CA ARG A 201 -6.36 4.22 18.89
C ARG A 201 -6.46 5.74 18.71
N THR A 202 -7.16 6.22 17.68
CA THR A 202 -7.11 7.63 17.26
C THR A 202 -8.30 8.44 17.78
N VAL A 203 -9.47 7.82 17.88
CA VAL A 203 -10.72 8.48 18.31
C VAL A 203 -11.18 7.97 19.67
N GLY A 204 -10.77 6.76 20.06
CA GLY A 204 -11.39 6.05 21.18
C GLY A 204 -12.79 5.56 20.78
N ARG A 205 -13.55 5.02 21.74
CA ARG A 205 -14.97 4.68 21.53
C ARG A 205 -15.82 5.84 22.06
N PRO A 206 -16.30 6.77 21.21
CA PRO A 206 -17.09 7.89 21.69
C PRO A 206 -18.47 7.43 22.15
N THR A 207 -19.08 8.19 23.05
CA THR A 207 -20.52 8.07 23.31
C THR A 207 -21.33 8.53 22.10
N VAL A 208 -22.64 8.28 22.10
CA VAL A 208 -23.53 8.75 21.03
C VAL A 208 -23.55 10.29 20.96
N GLU A 209 -23.51 10.97 22.11
CA GLU A 209 -23.45 12.43 22.20
C GLU A 209 -22.14 12.99 21.65
N GLU A 210 -21.02 12.34 21.94
CA GLU A 210 -19.71 12.69 21.39
C GLU A 210 -19.64 12.44 19.88
N ALA A 211 -20.20 11.33 19.39
CA ALA A 211 -20.33 11.04 17.97
C ALA A 211 -21.21 12.07 17.25
N ARG A 212 -22.29 12.52 17.91
CA ARG A 212 -23.17 13.59 17.40
C ARG A 212 -22.43 14.91 17.28
N ALA A 213 -21.69 15.29 18.32
CA ALA A 213 -20.86 16.50 18.30
C ALA A 213 -19.75 16.41 17.24
N TYR A 214 -19.14 15.22 17.07
CA TYR A 214 -18.13 14.96 16.05
C TYR A 214 -18.67 15.15 14.62
N LEU A 215 -19.92 14.77 14.37
CA LEU A 215 -20.57 14.91 13.07
C LEU A 215 -21.33 16.23 12.88
N GLU A 216 -21.42 17.09 13.89
CA GLU A 216 -22.28 18.29 13.90
C GLU A 216 -22.10 19.18 12.67
N LYS A 217 -20.86 19.33 12.20
CA LYS A 217 -20.50 20.19 11.06
C LYS A 217 -20.45 19.46 9.72
N ALA A 218 -20.71 18.15 9.68
CA ALA A 218 -20.68 17.38 8.45
C ALA A 218 -21.99 17.53 7.68
N ASP A 219 -21.89 17.87 6.39
CA ASP A 219 -23.01 17.88 5.44
C ASP A 219 -23.17 16.52 4.75
N ALA A 220 -22.06 15.80 4.55
CA ALA A 220 -22.07 14.42 4.07
C ALA A 220 -21.09 13.54 4.86
N VAL A 221 -21.50 12.30 5.13
CA VAL A 221 -20.72 11.29 5.83
C VAL A 221 -20.59 10.06 4.96
N PHE A 222 -19.35 9.67 4.69
CA PHE A 222 -19.03 8.42 4.01
C PHE A 222 -18.76 7.34 5.03
N VAL A 223 -19.41 6.19 4.93
CA VAL A 223 -19.21 5.07 5.85
C VAL A 223 -18.52 3.94 5.11
N GLN A 224 -17.31 3.59 5.53
CA GLN A 224 -16.53 2.50 4.95
C GLN A 224 -17.06 1.15 5.44
N ARG A 225 -17.34 0.23 4.50
CA ARG A 225 -17.82 -1.14 4.77
C ARG A 225 -16.77 -2.21 4.47
N CYS A 226 -15.77 -1.92 3.64
CA CYS A 226 -14.69 -2.84 3.30
C CYS A 226 -13.30 -2.23 3.50
N PRO A 227 -12.26 -3.02 3.82
CA PRO A 227 -12.37 -4.41 4.28
C PRO A 227 -13.16 -4.49 5.59
N ASP A 228 -13.91 -5.58 5.79
CA ASP A 228 -14.69 -5.78 7.03
C ASP A 228 -13.71 -5.96 8.20
N LYS A 229 -13.59 -4.91 9.01
CA LYS A 229 -12.78 -4.91 10.22
C LYS A 229 -13.71 -4.70 11.39
N GLU A 230 -13.85 -5.74 12.20
CA GLU A 230 -14.69 -5.77 13.40
C GLU A 230 -14.54 -4.52 14.29
N PRO A 231 -13.33 -4.01 14.60
CA PRO A 231 -13.19 -2.77 15.36
C PRO A 231 -13.89 -1.54 14.77
N LEU A 232 -13.83 -1.37 13.45
CA LEU A 232 -14.46 -0.23 12.77
C LEU A 232 -15.98 -0.43 12.72
N ARG A 233 -16.44 -1.65 12.41
CA ARG A 233 -17.85 -2.01 12.38
C ARG A 233 -18.50 -1.78 13.74
N ASP A 234 -17.87 -2.25 14.81
CA ASP A 234 -18.37 -2.11 16.17
C ASP A 234 -18.41 -0.64 16.61
N LEU A 235 -17.39 0.15 16.26
CA LEU A 235 -17.36 1.58 16.54
C LEU A 235 -18.52 2.31 15.83
N ILE A 236 -18.73 2.02 14.55
CA ILE A 236 -19.84 2.61 13.79
C ILE A 236 -21.18 2.20 14.44
N ALA A 237 -21.36 0.91 14.70
CA ALA A 237 -22.60 0.36 15.24
C ALA A 237 -22.97 0.93 16.61
N THR A 238 -21.99 1.06 17.50
CA THR A 238 -22.22 1.47 18.90
C THR A 238 -22.24 2.97 19.10
N SER A 239 -21.48 3.74 18.31
CA SER A 239 -21.34 5.18 18.52
C SER A 239 -22.03 6.03 17.45
N PHE A 240 -21.97 5.64 16.17
CA PHE A 240 -22.35 6.52 15.06
C PHE A 240 -23.70 6.18 14.43
N SER A 241 -24.14 4.92 14.42
CA SER A 241 -25.39 4.52 13.75
C SER A 241 -26.61 5.30 14.25
N ALA A 242 -26.77 5.47 15.56
CA ALA A 242 -27.87 6.23 16.12
C ALA A 242 -27.90 7.70 15.67
N VAL A 243 -26.73 8.31 15.44
CA VAL A 243 -26.61 9.67 14.92
C VAL A 243 -26.93 9.71 13.43
N LEU A 244 -26.39 8.77 12.66
CA LEU A 244 -26.65 8.64 11.22
C LEU A 244 -28.14 8.45 10.94
N ASP A 245 -28.81 7.56 11.65
CA ASP A 245 -30.24 7.27 11.46
C ASP A 245 -31.15 8.45 11.85
N ARG A 246 -30.70 9.30 12.80
CA ARG A 246 -31.50 10.41 13.32
C ARG A 246 -31.29 11.72 12.55
N GLU A 247 -30.05 12.03 12.18
CA GLU A 247 -29.67 13.34 11.64
C GLU A 247 -29.29 13.32 10.16
N PHE A 248 -29.14 12.14 9.58
CA PHE A 248 -28.75 11.96 8.19
C PHE A 248 -29.75 11.04 7.47
N THR A 249 -29.78 11.15 6.16
CA THR A 249 -30.52 10.25 5.28
C THR A 249 -29.50 9.52 4.41
N ARG A 250 -29.56 8.19 4.38
CA ARG A 250 -28.75 7.39 3.45
C ARG A 250 -29.17 7.72 2.02
N ALA A 251 -28.27 8.32 1.26
CA ALA A 251 -28.56 8.80 -0.10
C ALA A 251 -28.25 7.75 -1.17
N ASP A 252 -27.12 7.05 -1.06
CA ASP A 252 -26.73 5.99 -2.00
C ASP A 252 -25.65 5.07 -1.38
N ALA A 253 -25.32 3.99 -2.06
CA ALA A 253 -24.24 3.10 -1.66
C ALA A 253 -23.60 2.36 -2.84
N THR A 254 -22.30 2.11 -2.68
CA THR A 254 -21.60 1.02 -3.34
C THR A 254 -21.49 -0.15 -2.35
N PRO A 255 -21.03 -1.34 -2.77
CA PRO A 255 -20.84 -2.43 -1.84
C PRO A 255 -19.87 -2.10 -0.67
N CYS A 256 -18.87 -1.24 -0.89
CA CYS A 256 -17.86 -0.91 0.13
C CYS A 256 -18.01 0.45 0.79
N TYR A 257 -18.94 1.30 0.34
CA TYR A 257 -19.18 2.61 0.91
C TYR A 257 -20.66 2.99 0.86
N GLU A 258 -21.13 3.61 1.94
CA GLU A 258 -22.42 4.31 1.97
C GLU A 258 -22.17 5.82 2.03
N VAL A 259 -23.07 6.61 1.44
CA VAL A 259 -23.10 8.07 1.61
C VAL A 259 -24.38 8.47 2.31
N TRP A 260 -24.21 9.23 3.38
CA TRP A 260 -25.26 9.77 4.22
C TRP A 260 -25.23 11.29 4.12
N LEU A 261 -26.35 11.90 3.79
CA LEU A 261 -26.47 13.36 3.66
C LEU A 261 -27.23 13.89 4.86
N ARG A 262 -26.78 15.02 5.40
CA ARG A 262 -27.46 15.65 6.54
C ARG A 262 -28.89 15.97 6.14
N THR A 263 -29.84 15.55 6.97
CA THR A 263 -31.25 15.87 6.75
C THR A 263 -31.39 17.39 6.85
N SER A 264 -31.85 18.02 5.78
CA SER A 264 -32.09 19.47 5.73
C SER A 264 -33.00 19.85 6.89
N ARG A 265 -32.55 20.82 7.72
CA ARG A 265 -33.39 21.43 8.76
C ARG A 265 -34.52 22.24 8.14
#